data_AF-A0A966K4F6-F1
#
_entry.id   AF-A0A966K4F6-F1
#
_cell.length_a   1.000
_cell.length_b   1.000
_cell.length_c   1.000
_cell.angle_alpha   90.00
_cell.angle_beta   90.00
_cell.angle_gamma   90.00
#
_symmetry.space_group_name_H-M   'P 1'
#
loop_
_entity.id
_entity.type
_entity.pdbx_description
1 polymer ?
#
loop_
_entity_poly.entity_id
_entity_poly.type
_entity_poly.pdbx_seq_one_letter_code
_entity_poly.pdbx_strand_id
1 'polypeptide(L)' 'MHSFIYLASQSPRRQELLQQIGVTFELLLADATEDAESLEAHVAGEPALNYVQRVTLAKVTAALQRLQKRHLAWAPILC' A
#
# COMPACT_ATOMS: atom_id res chain seq x y z
N MET A 1 -5.15 19.52 5.55
CA MET A 1 -3.98 18.70 5.95
C MET A 1 -4.50 17.47 6.68
N HIS A 2 -3.94 16.29 6.42
CA HIS A 2 -4.31 15.08 7.15
C HIS A 2 -3.37 14.92 8.34
N SER A 3 -3.94 14.51 9.48
CA SER A 3 -3.15 14.23 10.68
C SER A 3 -2.44 12.88 10.64
N PHE A 4 -2.77 12.03 9.66
CA PHE A 4 -2.21 10.69 9.49
C PHE A 4 -2.23 10.25 8.02
N ILE A 5 -1.55 9.14 7.73
CA ILE A 5 -1.61 8.44 6.45
C ILE A 5 -2.08 6.99 6.63
N TYR A 6 -2.63 6.38 5.60
CA TYR A 6 -2.83 4.93 5.57
C TYR A 6 -1.58 4.22 5.07
N LEU A 7 -1.06 3.28 5.85
CA LEU A 7 0.01 2.38 5.44
C LEU A 7 -0.59 1.07 4.92
N ALA A 8 -0.59 0.89 3.61
CA ALA A 8 -1.04 -0.31 2.92
C ALA A 8 0.11 -1.34 2.76
N SER A 9 0.88 -1.55 3.84
CA SER A 9 2.01 -2.47 3.86
C SER A 9 2.08 -3.25 5.17
N GLN A 10 2.38 -4.55 5.07
CA GLN A 10 2.65 -5.41 6.22
C GLN A 10 4.12 -5.35 6.68
N SER A 11 4.98 -4.57 6.01
CA SER A 11 6.41 -4.56 6.31
C SER A 11 6.71 -3.90 7.66
N PRO A 12 7.28 -4.62 8.65
CA PRO A 12 7.66 -4.02 9.93
C PRO A 12 8.68 -2.90 9.76
N ARG A 13 9.61 -3.05 8.81
CA ARG A 13 10.61 -2.03 8.49
C ARG A 13 10.00 -0.72 8.01
N ARG A 14 8.90 -0.76 7.23
CA ARG A 14 8.22 0.48 6.81
C ARG A 14 7.55 1.18 7.98
N GLN A 15 6.96 0.41 8.90
CA GLN A 15 6.37 0.96 10.12
C GLN A 15 7.43 1.63 10.99
N GLU A 16 8.57 0.96 11.22
CA GLU A 16 9.70 1.54 11.96
C GLU A 16 10.22 2.83 11.31
N LEU A 17 10.42 2.84 9.99
CA LEU A 17 10.90 4.03 9.28
C LEU A 17 9.93 5.21 9.44
N LEU A 18 8.62 4.99 9.33
CA LEU A 18 7.62 6.04 9.53
C LEU A 18 7.59 6.56 10.97
N GLN A 19 7.71 5.65 11.96
CA GLN A 19 7.81 6.03 13.37
C GLN A 19 9.06 6.88 13.64
N GLN A 20 10.21 6.50 13.07
CA GLN A 20 11.48 7.24 13.22
C GLN A 20 11.39 8.69 12.73
N ILE A 21 10.60 8.94 11.68
CA ILE A 21 10.39 10.29 11.14
C ILE A 21 9.13 10.99 11.68
N GLY A 22 8.48 10.43 12.70
CA GLY A 22 7.34 11.04 13.38
C GLY A 22 6.05 11.09 12.54
N VAL A 23 5.90 10.22 11.54
CA VAL A 23 4.68 10.15 10.72
C VAL A 23 3.65 9.27 11.42
N THR A 24 2.49 9.84 11.75
CA THR A 24 1.33 9.09 12.23
C THR A 24 0.71 8.30 11.09
N PHE A 25 0.48 7.01 11.29
CA PHE A 25 -0.17 6.16 10.28
C PHE A 25 -1.16 5.17 10.89
N GLU A 26 -2.12 4.76 10.06
CA GLU A 26 -3.05 3.66 10.32
C GLU A 26 -2.83 2.54 9.30
N LEU A 27 -2.94 1.29 9.72
CA LEU A 27 -2.75 0.16 8.80
C LEU A 27 -3.98 -0.04 7.92
N LEU A 28 -3.76 -0.12 6.61
CA LEU A 28 -4.77 -0.42 5.60
C LEU A 28 -4.46 -1.75 4.91
N LEU A 29 -4.46 -2.83 5.69
CA LEU A 29 -4.03 -4.16 5.23
C LEU A 29 -5.09 -4.85 4.38
N ALA A 30 -4.63 -5.61 3.38
CA ALA A 30 -5.43 -6.58 2.63
C ALA A 30 -6.16 -7.53 3.58
N ASP A 31 -7.43 -7.82 3.30
CA ASP A 31 -8.15 -8.89 3.98
C ASP A 31 -7.77 -10.27 3.39
N ALA A 32 -8.16 -11.35 4.06
CA ALA A 32 -7.83 -12.72 3.63
C ALA A 32 -8.45 -13.13 2.28
N THR A 33 -9.38 -12.32 1.74
CA THR A 33 -10.00 -12.54 0.43
C THR A 33 -9.29 -11.79 -0.69
N GLU A 34 -8.35 -10.91 -0.36
CA GLU A 34 -7.55 -10.13 -1.29
C GLU A 34 -6.21 -10.83 -1.56
N ASP A 35 -5.98 -11.25 -2.81
CA ASP A 35 -4.69 -11.80 -3.25
C ASP A 35 -3.67 -10.68 -3.51
N ALA A 36 -3.15 -10.10 -2.43
CA ALA A 36 -2.18 -9.01 -2.51
C ALA A 36 -0.82 -9.46 -3.08
N GLU A 37 -0.45 -10.73 -2.94
CA GLU A 37 0.82 -11.28 -3.44
C GLU A 37 0.83 -11.36 -4.97
N SER A 38 -0.31 -11.71 -5.59
CA SER A 38 -0.45 -11.74 -7.05
C SER A 38 -0.12 -10.40 -7.73
N LEU A 39 -0.29 -9.28 -7.02
CA LEU A 39 0.03 -7.95 -7.55
C LEU A 39 1.53 -7.79 -7.84
N GLU A 40 2.38 -8.60 -7.22
CA GLU A 40 3.85 -8.61 -7.37
C GLU A 40 4.34 -9.62 -8.42
N ALA A 41 3.42 -10.29 -9.13
CA ALA A 41 3.77 -11.30 -10.11
C ALA A 41 4.75 -10.78 -11.16
N HIS A 42 5.77 -11.58 -11.44
CA HIS A 42 6.77 -11.29 -12.45
C HIS A 42 6.19 -11.43 -13.86
N VAL A 43 6.51 -10.47 -14.72
CA VAL A 43 6.26 -10.54 -16.16
C VAL A 43 7.59 -10.77 -16.88
N ALA A 44 7.66 -11.81 -17.71
CA ALA A 44 8.88 -12.17 -18.41
C ALA A 44 9.37 -11.02 -19.31
N GLY A 45 10.65 -10.67 -19.19
CA GLY A 45 11.26 -9.58 -19.96
C GLY A 45 10.88 -8.17 -19.49
N GLU A 46 10.13 -8.02 -18.41
CA GLU A 46 9.79 -6.72 -17.86
C GLU A 46 11.02 -6.05 -17.21
N PRO A 47 11.40 -4.81 -17.62
CA PRO A 47 12.45 -4.07 -16.96
C PRO A 47 12.11 -3.77 -15.50
N ALA A 48 13.11 -3.76 -14.61
CA ALA A 48 12.91 -3.54 -13.18
C ALA A 48 12.17 -2.23 -12.84
N LEU A 49 12.41 -1.15 -13.60
CA LEU A 49 11.70 0.12 -13.41
C LEU A 49 10.20 0.00 -13.75
N ASN A 50 9.88 -0.71 -14.82
CA ASN A 50 8.49 -0.92 -15.24
C ASN A 50 7.78 -1.83 -14.24
N TYR A 51 8.48 -2.87 -13.76
CA TYR A 51 7.99 -3.76 -12.70
C TYR A 51 7.60 -2.96 -11.46
N VAL A 52 8.49 -2.15 -10.90
CA VAL A 52 8.19 -1.41 -9.66
C VAL A 52 7.05 -0.42 -9.87
N GLN A 53 6.99 0.27 -11.02
CA GLN A 53 5.89 1.20 -11.32
C GLN A 53 4.54 0.48 -11.44
N ARG A 54 4.48 -0.64 -12.18
CA ARG A 54 3.27 -1.44 -12.35
C ARG A 54 2.78 -2.00 -11.01
N VAL A 55 3.67 -2.62 -10.25
CA VAL A 55 3.35 -3.22 -8.95
C VAL A 55 2.89 -2.14 -7.96
N THR A 56 3.57 -1.00 -7.89
CA THR A 56 3.15 0.10 -7.00
C THR A 56 1.78 0.66 -7.39
N LEU A 57 1.51 0.87 -8.68
CA LEU A 57 0.19 1.31 -9.14
C LEU A 57 -0.91 0.30 -8.81
N ALA A 58 -0.64 -1.00 -9.00
CA ALA A 58 -1.58 -2.06 -8.67
C ALA A 58 -1.88 -2.09 -7.16
N LYS A 59 -0.85 -1.99 -6.31
CA LYS A 59 -1.00 -1.92 -4.85
C LYS A 59 -1.81 -0.71 -4.39
N VAL A 60 -1.53 0.48 -4.94
CA VAL A 60 -2.28 1.71 -4.60
C VAL A 60 -3.74 1.57 -5.03
N THR A 61 -4.00 1.01 -6.21
CA THR A 61 -5.36 0.79 -6.71
C THR A 61 -6.14 -0.15 -5.79
N ALA A 62 -5.56 -1.27 -5.38
CA ALA A 62 -6.18 -2.20 -4.43
C ALA A 62 -6.42 -1.53 -3.06
N ALA A 63 -5.46 -0.75 -2.57
CA ALA A 63 -5.63 -0.02 -1.31
C ALA A 63 -6.75 1.03 -1.36
N LEU A 64 -6.92 1.74 -2.48
CA LEU A 64 -8.03 2.67 -2.70
C LEU A 64 -9.39 1.95 -2.71
N GLN A 65 -9.48 0.81 -3.42
CA GLN A 65 -10.69 -0.01 -3.41
C GLN A 65 -11.05 -0.48 -2.01
N ARG A 66 -10.05 -0.88 -1.22
CA ARG A 66 -10.22 -1.28 0.18
C ARG A 66 -10.70 -0.13 1.06
N LEU A 67 -10.11 1.06 0.92
CA LEU A 67 -10.55 2.27 1.63
C LEU A 67 -12.04 2.54 1.38
N GLN A 68 -12.45 2.48 0.10
CA GLN A 68 -13.83 2.69 -0.32
C GLN A 68 -14.76 1.59 0.22
N LYS A 69 -14.41 0.32 0.06
CA LYS A 69 -15.19 -0.84 0.55
C LYS A 69 -15.42 -0.76 2.06
N ARG A 70 -14.42 -0.31 2.82
CA ARG A 70 -14.49 -0.15 4.28
C ARG A 70 -15.12 1.17 4.74
N HIS A 71 -15.50 2.04 3.81
CA HIS A 71 -16.09 3.36 4.11
C HIS A 71 -15.22 4.20 5.06
N LEU A 72 -13.90 4.11 4.91
CA LEU A 72 -12.95 4.86 5.73
C LEU A 72 -12.86 6.32 5.25
N ALA A 73 -12.54 7.23 6.17
CA ALA A 73 -12.29 8.63 5.83
C ALA A 73 -11.09 8.73 4.88
N TRP A 74 -11.10 9.72 3.98
CA TRP A 74 -9.98 9.90 3.07
C TRP A 74 -8.73 10.44 3.79
N ALA A 75 -7.61 9.75 3.58
CA ALA A 75 -6.26 10.21 3.91
C ALA A 75 -5.27 9.66 2.85
N PRO A 76 -4.07 10.25 2.70
CA PRO A 76 -3.05 9.76 1.77
C PRO A 76 -2.68 8.30 2.08
N ILE A 77 -2.44 7.51 1.03
CA ILE A 77 -2.07 6.10 1.15
C ILE A 77 -0.60 5.94 0.75
N LEU A 78 0.16 5.22 1.57
CA LEU A 78 1.52 4.77 1.30
C LEU A 78 1.53 3.24 1.15
N CYS A 79 2.05 2.74 0.03
CA CYS A 79 2.13 1.31 -0.28
C CYS A 79 3.49 0.69 0.00
#